data_AF-A0AAN0Y763-F1
#
_entry.id   AF-A0AAN0Y763-F1
#
_cell.length_a   1.000
_cell.length_b   1.000
_cell.length_c   1.000
_cell.angle_alpha   90.00
_cell.angle_beta   90.00
_cell.angle_gamma   90.00
#
_symmetry.space_group_name_H-M   'P 1'
#
loop_
_entity.id
_entity.type
_entity.pdbx_description
1 polymer ?
#
loop_
_entity_poly.entity_id
_entity_poly.type
_entity_poly.pdbx_seq_one_letter_code
_entity_poly.pdbx_strand_id
1 'polypeptide(L)'
;MKKILSALACTAALLSTPLMAKEVRLASDFTYPPFNYKDASGTPVGFDIEIADALCAEAKLECTWVSQGWDSLIPSLLARKSDVIMASMRITDDRKKRVLFTDKYYQTPARFVAKADNNIEISEAGLKDKVIGVQSGTIHDMYVTDKFGSVATIKRYSGQDEVYLDMANGRLDATFGNSDQLALAFLDKDIGKGHEFVGEAVTDKAYIGEGTALALRKNDKELAEKFNQAIKTIRANGTYDKIAAKYFSFDIYGEEL
;
A
#
# COMPACT_ATOMS: atom_id res chain seq x y z
N MET A 1 20.05 -41.50 71.20
CA MET A 1 19.55 -41.64 69.83
C MET A 1 18.44 -40.62 69.59
N LYS A 2 18.75 -39.44 69.03
CA LYS A 2 17.74 -38.44 68.61
C LYS A 2 17.91 -38.23 67.11
N LYS A 3 16.88 -38.60 66.33
CA LYS A 3 16.83 -38.49 64.87
C LYS A 3 16.58 -37.03 64.48
N ILE A 4 17.47 -36.46 63.69
CA ILE A 4 17.32 -35.15 63.04
C ILE A 4 16.61 -35.41 61.71
N LEU A 5 15.37 -34.92 61.55
CA LEU A 5 14.71 -34.83 60.25
C LEU A 5 15.05 -33.47 59.64
N SER A 6 15.84 -33.47 58.57
CA SER A 6 16.04 -32.32 57.70
C SER A 6 14.88 -32.21 56.73
N ALA A 7 14.06 -31.17 56.87
CA ALA A 7 13.03 -30.83 55.89
C ALA A 7 13.69 -30.05 54.73
N LEU A 8 13.76 -30.69 53.56
CA LEU A 8 14.20 -30.07 52.31
C LEU A 8 13.00 -29.30 51.72
N ALA A 9 12.98 -27.99 51.89
CA ALA A 9 12.00 -27.12 51.26
C ALA A 9 12.41 -26.87 49.80
N CYS A 10 11.85 -27.63 48.86
CA CYS A 10 11.93 -27.33 47.44
C CYS A 10 11.11 -26.06 47.15
N THR A 11 11.78 -24.92 47.04
CA THR A 11 11.17 -23.69 46.53
C THR A 11 11.07 -23.82 45.01
N ALA A 12 9.87 -24.14 44.51
CA ALA A 12 9.59 -24.12 43.08
C ALA A 12 9.55 -22.65 42.61
N ALA A 13 10.65 -22.18 42.02
CA ALA A 13 10.65 -20.92 41.31
C ALA A 13 9.78 -21.05 40.05
N LEU A 14 8.61 -20.43 40.06
CA LEU A 14 7.80 -20.23 38.86
C LEU A 14 8.57 -19.32 37.90
N LEU A 15 9.31 -19.93 36.97
CA LEU A 15 9.86 -19.25 35.82
C LEU A 15 8.69 -18.80 34.94
N SER A 16 8.30 -17.55 35.09
CA SER A 16 7.44 -16.85 34.15
C SER A 16 8.24 -16.64 32.88
N THR A 17 8.16 -17.57 31.93
CA THR A 17 8.66 -17.32 30.57
C THR A 17 7.89 -16.12 30.04
N PRO A 18 8.54 -15.01 29.67
CA PRO A 18 7.83 -13.93 29.00
C PRO A 18 7.19 -14.54 27.76
N LEU A 19 5.88 -14.37 27.63
CA LEU A 19 5.16 -14.69 26.41
C LEU A 19 5.75 -13.76 25.35
N MET A 20 6.74 -14.25 24.59
CA MET A 20 7.30 -13.52 23.45
C MET A 20 6.11 -13.17 22.57
N ALA A 21 5.85 -11.87 22.42
CA ALA A 21 4.79 -11.40 21.55
C ALA A 21 5.08 -11.97 20.16
N LYS A 22 4.08 -12.58 19.52
CA LYS A 22 4.25 -13.13 18.18
C LYS A 22 4.51 -11.97 17.22
N GLU A 23 5.69 -11.99 16.59
CA GLU A 23 6.09 -11.06 15.54
C GLU A 23 5.06 -11.05 14.38
N VAL A 24 4.69 -9.85 13.92
CA VAL A 24 3.75 -9.62 12.81
C VAL A 24 4.54 -9.20 11.58
N ARG A 25 4.51 -10.03 10.53
CA ARG A 25 5.24 -9.74 9.28
C ARG A 25 4.38 -8.92 8.34
N LEU A 26 4.77 -7.67 8.12
CA LEU A 26 4.17 -6.75 7.16
C LEU A 26 4.82 -6.94 5.78
N ALA A 27 4.03 -7.20 4.75
CA ALA A 27 4.50 -7.31 3.37
C ALA A 27 4.24 -6.02 2.58
N SER A 28 5.24 -5.58 1.84
CA SER A 28 5.11 -4.47 0.89
C SER A 28 5.95 -4.65 -0.37
N ASP A 29 5.50 -3.98 -1.43
CA ASP A 29 6.29 -3.70 -2.62
C ASP A 29 7.00 -2.36 -2.44
N PHE A 30 8.32 -2.29 -2.56
CA PHE A 30 9.08 -1.07 -2.23
C PHE A 30 9.43 -0.22 -3.46
N THR A 31 8.53 -0.16 -4.44
CA THR A 31 8.69 0.61 -5.68
C THR A 31 7.72 1.81 -5.77
N TYR A 32 7.10 2.20 -4.65
CA TYR A 32 5.93 3.08 -4.64
C TYR A 32 6.14 4.35 -3.76
N PRO A 33 7.13 5.21 -4.04
CA PRO A 33 7.27 6.48 -3.32
C PRO A 33 6.06 7.40 -3.57
N PRO A 34 5.74 8.32 -2.64
CA PRO A 34 6.34 8.47 -1.31
C PRO A 34 5.76 7.52 -0.23
N PHE A 35 4.94 6.53 -0.62
CA PHE A 35 4.20 5.67 0.31
C PHE A 35 5.07 4.55 0.88
N ASN A 36 5.59 3.69 0.02
CA ASN A 36 6.34 2.50 0.40
C ASN A 36 7.49 2.28 -0.58
N TYR A 37 8.70 2.62 -0.16
CA TYR A 37 9.92 2.50 -0.95
C TYR A 37 11.13 2.21 -0.08
N LYS A 38 12.29 1.99 -0.69
CA LYS A 38 13.57 1.87 0.02
C LYS A 38 14.41 3.10 -0.19
N ASP A 39 15.05 3.58 0.87
CA ASP A 39 16.07 4.62 0.77
C ASP A 39 17.38 4.06 0.18
N ALA A 40 18.41 4.91 0.08
CA ALA A 40 19.71 4.52 -0.45
C ALA A 40 20.44 3.43 0.37
N SER A 41 20.05 3.23 1.63
CA SER A 41 20.58 2.14 2.47
C SER A 41 19.85 0.81 2.27
N GLY A 42 18.74 0.81 1.52
CA GLY A 42 17.86 -0.34 1.36
C GLY A 42 16.80 -0.45 2.47
N THR A 43 16.67 0.56 3.32
CA THR A 43 15.72 0.57 4.45
C THR A 43 14.34 0.98 3.96
N PRO A 44 13.28 0.21 4.27
CA PRO A 44 11.90 0.63 4.04
C PRO A 44 11.60 2.00 4.67
N VAL A 45 11.10 2.93 3.87
CA VAL A 45 10.68 4.28 4.28
C VAL A 45 9.44 4.72 3.51
N GLY A 46 8.76 5.75 4.01
CA GLY A 46 7.61 6.38 3.38
C GLY A 46 6.37 6.44 4.27
N PHE A 47 5.30 7.02 3.74
CA PHE A 47 4.05 7.23 4.47
C PHE A 47 3.43 5.92 5.00
N ASP A 48 3.36 4.87 4.18
CA ASP A 48 2.86 3.56 4.62
C ASP A 48 3.72 2.99 5.75
N ILE A 49 5.03 3.24 5.71
CA ILE A 49 5.97 2.73 6.71
C ILE A 49 5.78 3.42 8.05
N GLU A 50 5.71 4.75 8.06
CA GLU A 50 5.48 5.50 9.28
C GLU A 50 4.09 5.28 9.88
N ILE A 51 3.06 5.12 9.03
CA ILE A 51 1.73 4.73 9.51
C ILE A 51 1.79 3.31 10.10
N ALA A 52 2.45 2.35 9.45
CA ALA A 52 2.57 1.00 10.00
C ALA A 52 3.27 0.99 11.37
N ASP A 53 4.37 1.74 11.51
CA ASP A 53 5.11 1.85 12.76
C ASP A 53 4.22 2.41 13.88
N ALA A 54 3.44 3.46 13.59
CA ALA A 54 2.48 4.03 14.53
C ALA A 54 1.36 3.04 14.89
N LEU A 55 0.83 2.31 13.90
CA LEU A 55 -0.21 1.31 14.11
C LEU A 55 0.29 0.12 14.95
N CYS A 56 1.50 -0.37 14.68
CA CYS A 56 2.11 -1.45 15.44
C CYS A 56 2.43 -1.04 16.86
N ALA A 57 2.94 0.18 17.07
CA ALA A 57 3.18 0.73 18.41
C ALA A 57 1.87 0.84 19.22
N GLU A 58 0.80 1.40 18.62
CA GLU A 58 -0.51 1.54 19.27
C GLU A 58 -1.14 0.17 19.58
N ALA A 59 -1.05 -0.78 18.64
CA ALA A 59 -1.55 -2.14 18.80
C ALA A 59 -0.67 -3.03 19.72
N LYS A 60 0.48 -2.51 20.19
CA LYS A 60 1.48 -3.22 20.99
C LYS A 60 1.96 -4.51 20.29
N LEU A 61 2.25 -4.39 19.00
CA LEU A 61 2.74 -5.46 18.14
C LEU A 61 4.20 -5.22 17.78
N GLU A 62 5.00 -6.28 17.81
CA GLU A 62 6.32 -6.27 17.18
C GLU A 62 6.14 -6.56 15.69
N CYS A 63 6.45 -5.59 14.84
CA CYS A 63 6.26 -5.68 13.40
C CYS A 63 7.58 -5.69 12.65
N THR A 64 7.67 -6.49 11.59
CA THR A 64 8.83 -6.52 10.69
C THR A 64 8.40 -6.53 9.23
N TRP A 65 9.24 -5.97 8.36
CA TRP A 65 8.96 -5.83 6.95
C TRP A 65 9.51 -6.99 6.12
N VAL A 66 8.70 -7.48 5.19
CA VAL A 66 9.06 -8.45 4.17
C VAL A 66 8.88 -7.81 2.79
N SER A 67 9.99 -7.68 2.06
CA SER A 67 10.02 -7.15 0.69
C SER A 67 9.49 -8.17 -0.29
N GLN A 68 8.43 -7.83 -1.02
CA GLN A 68 7.80 -8.71 -2.02
C GLN A 68 7.25 -7.89 -3.18
N GLY A 69 7.42 -8.34 -4.42
CA GLY A 69 6.82 -7.66 -5.57
C GLY A 69 5.29 -7.71 -5.51
N TRP A 70 4.63 -6.69 -6.08
CA TRP A 70 3.18 -6.48 -6.02
C TRP A 70 2.35 -7.74 -6.26
N ASP A 71 2.61 -8.43 -7.37
CA ASP A 71 1.86 -9.63 -7.80
C ASP A 71 1.92 -10.79 -6.80
N SER A 72 2.94 -10.78 -5.93
CA SER A 72 3.15 -11.82 -4.93
C SER A 72 2.54 -11.51 -3.56
N LEU A 73 2.04 -10.30 -3.31
CA LEU A 73 1.54 -9.88 -2.00
C LEU A 73 0.37 -10.74 -1.52
N ILE A 74 -0.73 -10.84 -2.29
CA ILE A 74 -1.88 -11.67 -1.89
C ILE A 74 -1.53 -13.16 -1.85
N PRO A 75 -0.86 -13.76 -2.88
CA PRO A 75 -0.44 -15.16 -2.82
C PRO A 75 0.43 -15.49 -1.59
N SER A 76 1.40 -14.63 -1.26
CA SER A 76 2.30 -14.83 -0.11
C SER A 76 1.59 -14.71 1.24
N LEU A 77 0.65 -13.77 1.38
CA LEU A 77 -0.20 -13.63 2.57
C LEU A 77 -1.02 -14.90 2.81
N LEU A 78 -1.64 -15.44 1.75
CA LEU A 78 -2.43 -16.68 1.81
C LEU A 78 -1.55 -17.90 2.09
N ALA A 79 -0.32 -17.93 1.57
CA ALA A 79 0.70 -18.93 1.87
C ALA A 79 1.40 -18.73 3.22
N ARG A 80 0.95 -17.76 4.04
CA ARG A 80 1.48 -17.45 5.38
C ARG A 80 2.96 -17.04 5.38
N LYS A 81 3.47 -16.46 4.29
CA LYS A 81 4.81 -15.86 4.23
C LYS A 81 4.87 -14.45 4.83
N SER A 82 3.72 -13.79 4.94
CA SER A 82 3.49 -12.57 5.72
C SER A 82 2.20 -12.72 6.51
N ASP A 83 1.88 -11.76 7.38
CA ASP A 83 0.66 -11.74 8.19
C ASP A 83 -0.29 -10.62 7.80
N VAL A 84 0.27 -9.53 7.27
CA VAL A 84 -0.44 -8.34 6.84
C VAL A 84 0.21 -7.84 5.55
N ILE A 85 -0.57 -7.28 4.64
CA ILE A 85 -0.07 -6.49 3.52
C ILE A 85 -0.36 -5.02 3.81
N MET A 86 0.65 -4.17 3.71
CA MET A 86 0.52 -2.72 3.77
C MET A 86 1.41 -2.12 2.68
N ALA A 87 0.77 -1.78 1.56
CA ALA A 87 1.44 -1.47 0.30
C ALA A 87 0.52 -0.65 -0.59
N SER A 88 -0.13 0.39 -0.09
CA SER A 88 -1.04 1.20 -0.90
C SER A 88 -2.19 0.40 -1.56
N MET A 89 -2.62 -0.70 -0.93
CA MET A 89 -3.59 -1.64 -1.52
C MET A 89 -5.04 -1.18 -1.37
N ARG A 90 -5.68 -0.92 -2.51
CA ARG A 90 -7.12 -0.60 -2.56
C ARG A 90 -8.02 -1.75 -2.16
N ILE A 91 -9.07 -1.41 -1.41
CA ILE A 91 -10.20 -2.28 -1.11
C ILE A 91 -11.06 -2.42 -2.37
N THR A 92 -11.08 -3.60 -2.97
CA THR A 92 -11.96 -3.92 -4.11
C THR A 92 -12.80 -5.15 -3.81
N ASP A 93 -13.95 -5.29 -4.48
CA ASP A 93 -14.81 -6.45 -4.31
C ASP A 93 -14.10 -7.76 -4.68
N ASP A 94 -13.25 -7.73 -5.71
CA ASP A 94 -12.48 -8.91 -6.10
C ASP A 94 -11.46 -9.32 -5.01
N ARG A 95 -10.75 -8.34 -4.42
CA ARG A 95 -9.82 -8.63 -3.32
C ARG A 95 -10.57 -9.06 -2.05
N LYS A 96 -11.72 -8.47 -1.73
CA LYS A 96 -12.60 -8.86 -0.60
C LYS A 96 -13.06 -10.33 -0.70
N LYS A 97 -13.13 -10.92 -1.91
CA LYS A 97 -13.38 -12.37 -2.07
C LYS A 97 -12.24 -13.23 -1.53
N ARG A 98 -11.01 -12.72 -1.47
CA ARG A 98 -9.80 -13.48 -1.10
C ARG A 98 -9.24 -13.12 0.27
N VAL A 99 -9.26 -11.84 0.63
CA VAL A 99 -8.65 -11.30 1.84
C VAL A 99 -9.68 -10.52 2.67
N LEU A 100 -9.34 -10.27 3.93
CA LEU A 100 -10.02 -9.33 4.81
C LEU A 100 -9.25 -8.00 4.75
N PHE A 101 -9.98 -6.88 4.75
CA PHE A 101 -9.37 -5.56 4.90
C PHE A 101 -9.71 -4.95 6.26
N THR A 102 -8.81 -4.09 6.75
CA THR A 102 -9.12 -3.13 7.81
C THR A 102 -10.02 -2.01 7.29
N ASP A 103 -10.43 -1.10 8.18
CA ASP A 103 -10.86 0.24 7.83
C ASP A 103 -9.76 0.92 6.99
N LYS A 104 -10.13 1.86 6.12
CA LYS A 104 -9.17 2.59 5.30
C LYS A 104 -8.24 3.44 6.17
N TYR A 105 -7.02 3.66 5.69
CA TYR A 105 -6.10 4.63 6.27
C TYR A 105 -5.76 5.77 5.32
N TYR A 106 -6.16 5.72 4.04
CA TYR A 106 -6.24 6.90 3.17
C TYR A 106 -7.03 6.61 1.89
N GLN A 107 -7.27 7.63 1.06
CA GLN A 107 -7.90 7.49 -0.24
C GLN A 107 -7.42 8.56 -1.23
N THR A 108 -7.26 8.17 -2.49
CA THR A 108 -6.84 9.06 -3.57
C THR A 108 -7.69 8.79 -4.82
N PRO A 109 -7.93 9.74 -5.74
CA PRO A 109 -8.43 9.42 -7.07
C PRO A 109 -7.32 8.85 -7.95
N ALA A 110 -7.69 8.28 -9.10
CA ALA A 110 -6.74 7.90 -10.14
C ALA A 110 -6.77 8.91 -11.30
N ARG A 111 -5.63 9.15 -11.94
CA ARG A 111 -5.50 10.08 -13.07
C ARG A 111 -4.57 9.55 -14.15
N PHE A 112 -4.79 10.04 -15.36
CA PHE A 112 -3.86 9.85 -16.47
C PHE A 112 -2.78 10.92 -16.44
N VAL A 113 -1.56 10.53 -16.78
CA VAL A 113 -0.45 11.44 -17.08
C VAL A 113 0.00 11.18 -18.51
N ALA A 114 0.29 12.26 -19.23
CA ALA A 114 0.83 12.22 -20.58
C ALA A 114 1.80 13.38 -20.79
N LYS A 115 2.48 13.38 -21.94
CA LYS A 115 3.34 14.50 -22.34
C LYS A 115 2.47 15.73 -22.68
N ALA A 116 2.84 16.90 -22.15
CA ALA A 116 2.02 18.12 -22.24
C ALA A 116 1.82 18.66 -23.67
N ASP A 117 2.73 18.34 -24.60
CA ASP A 117 2.64 18.80 -26.01
C ASP A 117 1.85 17.85 -26.92
N ASN A 118 1.38 16.70 -26.42
CA ASN A 118 0.74 15.65 -27.23
C ASN A 118 -0.79 15.83 -27.35
N ASN A 119 -1.41 16.75 -26.59
CA ASN A 119 -2.86 17.00 -26.56
C ASN A 119 -3.71 15.71 -26.55
N ILE A 120 -3.27 14.70 -25.79
CA ILE A 120 -3.93 13.40 -25.79
C ILE A 120 -5.32 13.52 -25.18
N GLU A 121 -6.32 12.96 -25.87
CA GLU A 121 -7.69 12.89 -25.38
C GLU A 121 -7.91 11.53 -24.72
N ILE A 122 -8.41 11.52 -23.47
CA ILE A 122 -8.75 10.29 -22.75
C ILE A 122 -10.13 9.79 -23.22
N SER A 123 -10.14 9.18 -24.40
CA SER A 123 -11.29 8.53 -25.03
C SER A 123 -10.83 7.36 -25.89
N GLU A 124 -11.74 6.47 -26.29
CA GLU A 124 -11.38 5.36 -27.19
C GLU A 124 -10.75 5.85 -28.50
N ALA A 125 -11.23 6.96 -29.04
CA ALA A 125 -10.69 7.56 -30.25
C ALA A 125 -9.31 8.19 -30.02
N GLY A 126 -9.14 8.96 -28.93
CA GLY A 126 -7.87 9.61 -28.60
C GLY A 126 -6.76 8.66 -28.19
N LEU A 127 -7.12 7.50 -27.65
CA LEU A 127 -6.19 6.45 -27.21
C LEU A 127 -5.98 5.34 -28.25
N LYS A 128 -6.57 5.47 -29.44
CA LYS A 128 -6.39 4.47 -30.50
C LYS A 128 -4.91 4.36 -30.91
N ASP A 129 -4.42 3.12 -30.95
CA ASP A 129 -3.04 2.73 -31.26
C ASP A 129 -1.98 3.31 -30.31
N LYS A 130 -2.41 3.87 -29.16
CA LYS A 130 -1.53 4.42 -28.12
C LYS A 130 -1.01 3.34 -27.18
N VAL A 131 0.12 3.60 -26.54
CA VAL A 131 0.70 2.72 -25.52
C VAL A 131 0.46 3.30 -24.13
N ILE A 132 -0.28 2.57 -23.30
CA ILE A 132 -0.59 2.97 -21.92
C ILE A 132 0.21 2.09 -20.96
N GLY A 133 1.04 2.70 -20.13
CA GLY A 133 1.84 2.00 -19.12
C GLY A 133 1.18 1.98 -17.75
N VAL A 134 1.13 0.79 -17.14
CA VAL A 134 0.53 0.55 -15.81
C VAL A 134 1.29 -0.55 -15.07
N GLN A 135 1.27 -0.51 -13.74
CA GLN A 135 1.75 -1.65 -12.93
C GLN A 135 0.75 -2.81 -13.02
N SER A 136 1.25 -4.01 -13.30
CA SER A 136 0.50 -5.25 -13.41
C SER A 136 -0.31 -5.55 -12.15
N GLY A 137 -1.53 -6.10 -12.30
CA GLY A 137 -2.32 -6.57 -11.16
C GLY A 137 -2.87 -5.45 -10.26
N THR A 138 -2.77 -4.20 -10.68
CA THR A 138 -3.35 -3.04 -10.01
C THR A 138 -4.78 -2.78 -10.48
N ILE A 139 -5.49 -1.90 -9.77
CA ILE A 139 -6.79 -1.41 -10.23
C ILE A 139 -6.65 -0.55 -11.49
N HIS A 140 -5.47 0.03 -11.72
CA HIS A 140 -5.16 0.86 -12.88
C HIS A 140 -5.06 0.00 -14.13
N ASP A 141 -4.37 -1.14 -14.04
CA ASP A 141 -4.33 -2.16 -15.10
C ASP A 141 -5.74 -2.65 -15.47
N MET A 142 -6.54 -3.02 -14.47
CA MET A 142 -7.93 -3.44 -14.71
C MET A 142 -8.73 -2.36 -15.44
N TYR A 143 -8.67 -1.11 -14.97
CA TYR A 143 -9.42 -0.01 -15.56
C TYR A 143 -9.02 0.24 -17.03
N VAL A 144 -7.72 0.40 -17.32
CA VAL A 144 -7.29 0.72 -18.69
C VAL A 144 -7.51 -0.46 -19.64
N THR A 145 -7.42 -1.70 -19.14
CA THR A 145 -7.72 -2.89 -19.93
C THR A 145 -9.19 -2.94 -20.30
N ASP A 146 -10.08 -2.75 -19.33
CA ASP A 146 -11.52 -2.82 -19.55
C ASP A 146 -12.03 -1.68 -20.44
N LYS A 147 -11.47 -0.47 -20.28
CA LYS A 147 -11.95 0.73 -20.99
C LYS A 147 -11.27 0.94 -22.34
N PHE A 148 -10.00 0.57 -22.47
CA PHE A 148 -9.19 0.97 -23.62
C PHE A 148 -8.39 -0.19 -24.24
N GLY A 149 -8.43 -1.40 -23.68
CA GLY A 149 -7.65 -2.53 -24.19
C GLY A 149 -8.04 -3.02 -25.58
N SER A 150 -9.20 -2.60 -26.10
CA SER A 150 -9.64 -2.85 -27.48
C SER A 150 -9.03 -1.91 -28.51
N VAL A 151 -8.51 -0.75 -28.08
CA VAL A 151 -8.01 0.32 -28.95
C VAL A 151 -6.56 0.72 -28.66
N ALA A 152 -6.06 0.45 -27.46
CA ALA A 152 -4.72 0.82 -27.00
C ALA A 152 -3.91 -0.42 -26.61
N THR A 153 -2.59 -0.32 -26.70
CA THR A 153 -1.66 -1.33 -26.17
C THR A 153 -1.43 -1.09 -24.69
N ILE A 154 -1.82 -2.04 -23.84
CA ILE A 154 -1.58 -1.97 -22.39
C ILE A 154 -0.23 -2.60 -22.06
N LYS A 155 0.76 -1.77 -21.75
CA LYS A 155 2.09 -2.21 -21.35
C LYS A 155 2.15 -2.33 -19.83
N ARG A 156 2.39 -3.56 -19.35
CA ARG A 156 2.40 -3.91 -17.93
C ARG A 156 3.82 -3.98 -17.40
N TYR A 157 4.01 -3.44 -16.20
CA TYR A 157 5.28 -3.44 -15.49
C TYR A 157 5.16 -4.11 -14.14
N SER A 158 6.28 -4.59 -13.60
CA SER A 158 6.29 -5.26 -12.30
C SER A 158 6.30 -4.24 -11.15
N GLY A 159 7.07 -3.16 -11.33
CA GLY A 159 7.17 -2.03 -10.42
C GLY A 159 6.61 -0.75 -11.04
N GLN A 160 6.16 0.18 -10.19
CA GLN A 160 5.63 1.46 -10.66
C GLN A 160 6.74 2.43 -11.11
N ASP A 161 7.94 2.28 -10.56
CA ASP A 161 9.15 2.99 -10.98
C ASP A 161 9.52 2.71 -12.45
N GLU A 162 9.37 1.48 -12.91
CA GLU A 162 9.59 1.10 -14.32
C GLU A 162 8.65 1.85 -15.27
N VAL A 163 7.40 2.09 -14.84
CA VAL A 163 6.41 2.86 -15.61
C VAL A 163 6.89 4.31 -15.81
N TYR A 164 7.42 4.93 -14.75
CA TYR A 164 7.92 6.31 -14.80
C TYR A 164 9.13 6.46 -15.70
N LEU A 165 10.05 5.48 -15.65
CA LEU A 165 11.21 5.45 -16.54
C LEU A 165 10.78 5.38 -18.01
N ASP A 166 9.83 4.51 -18.35
CA ASP A 166 9.38 4.38 -19.73
C ASP A 166 8.49 5.53 -20.19
N MET A 167 7.76 6.18 -19.27
CA MET A 167 7.02 7.42 -19.55
C MET A 167 8.00 8.55 -19.91
N ALA A 168 9.03 8.78 -19.07
CA ALA A 168 10.03 9.82 -19.30
C ALA A 168 10.87 9.60 -20.56
N ASN A 169 11.12 8.33 -20.92
CA ASN A 169 11.84 7.97 -22.15
C ASN A 169 10.96 7.99 -23.41
N GLY A 170 9.68 8.40 -23.31
CA GLY A 170 8.77 8.48 -24.44
C GLY A 170 8.38 7.12 -25.03
N ARG A 171 8.52 6.03 -24.26
CA ARG A 171 8.10 4.68 -24.66
C ARG A 171 6.61 4.42 -24.39
N LEU A 172 5.97 5.32 -23.64
CA LEU A 172 4.55 5.32 -23.33
C LEU A 172 3.93 6.62 -23.81
N ASP A 173 2.73 6.57 -24.38
CA ASP A 173 1.95 7.76 -24.71
C ASP A 173 1.24 8.32 -23.46
N ALA A 174 0.86 7.43 -22.54
CA ALA A 174 0.23 7.78 -21.27
C ALA A 174 0.54 6.75 -20.18
N THR A 175 0.34 7.15 -18.93
CA THR A 175 0.28 6.25 -17.78
C THR A 175 -0.95 6.57 -16.92
N PHE A 176 -1.46 5.58 -16.21
CA PHE A 176 -2.61 5.70 -15.31
C PHE A 176 -2.26 5.18 -13.92
N GLY A 177 -2.55 5.95 -12.89
CA GLY A 177 -2.06 5.70 -11.53
C GLY A 177 -2.81 6.51 -10.48
N ASN A 178 -2.47 6.31 -9.21
CA ASN A 178 -2.99 7.13 -8.11
C ASN A 178 -2.45 8.56 -8.26
N SER A 179 -3.33 9.55 -8.12
CA SER A 179 -3.03 10.95 -8.49
C SER A 179 -1.92 11.59 -7.66
N ASP A 180 -2.00 11.49 -6.34
CA ASP A 180 -0.99 11.80 -5.34
C ASP A 180 0.37 11.16 -5.66
N GLN A 181 0.39 9.88 -5.99
CA GLN A 181 1.63 9.20 -6.33
C GLN A 181 2.22 9.73 -7.64
N LEU A 182 1.42 9.86 -8.70
CA LEU A 182 1.84 10.42 -9.97
C LEU A 182 2.36 11.85 -9.83
N ALA A 183 1.72 12.66 -8.99
CA ALA A 183 2.20 14.01 -8.68
C ALA A 183 3.56 13.96 -7.97
N LEU A 184 3.62 13.31 -6.81
CA LEU A 184 4.76 13.42 -5.89
C LEU A 184 5.97 12.58 -6.30
N ALA A 185 5.77 11.49 -7.04
CA ALA A 185 6.84 10.59 -7.46
C ALA A 185 7.30 10.82 -8.90
N PHE A 186 6.49 11.48 -9.72
CA PHE A 186 6.79 11.70 -11.13
C PHE A 186 6.73 13.17 -11.51
N LEU A 187 5.56 13.80 -11.52
CA LEU A 187 5.37 15.17 -12.06
C LEU A 187 6.19 16.24 -11.31
N ASP A 188 6.31 16.12 -9.99
CA ASP A 188 7.08 17.05 -9.14
C ASP A 188 8.59 16.73 -9.14
N LYS A 189 9.01 15.71 -9.89
CA LYS A 189 10.40 15.28 -10.00
C LYS A 189 10.97 15.66 -11.36
N ASP A 190 12.29 15.74 -11.44
CA ASP A 190 12.99 16.06 -12.69
C ASP A 190 12.64 15.09 -13.83
N ILE A 191 12.41 13.81 -13.51
CA ILE A 191 12.05 12.77 -14.48
C ILE A 191 10.66 13.01 -15.12
N GLY A 192 9.74 13.69 -14.43
CA GLY A 192 8.40 13.99 -14.94
C GLY A 192 8.28 15.32 -15.67
N LYS A 193 9.34 16.13 -15.74
CA LYS A 193 9.29 17.42 -16.45
C LYS A 193 8.80 17.25 -17.89
N GLY A 194 7.89 18.12 -18.32
CA GLY A 194 7.26 18.06 -19.64
C GLY A 194 6.04 17.13 -19.72
N HIS A 195 5.62 16.55 -18.59
CA HIS A 195 4.38 15.78 -18.47
C HIS A 195 3.37 16.53 -17.60
N GLU A 196 2.11 16.18 -17.77
CA GLU A 196 1.00 16.74 -17.01
C GLU A 196 -0.11 15.71 -16.83
N PHE A 197 -1.02 16.00 -15.90
CA PHE A 197 -2.26 15.24 -15.85
C PHE A 197 -3.17 15.59 -17.03
N VAL A 198 -3.82 14.57 -17.60
CA VAL A 198 -4.75 14.71 -18.72
C VAL A 198 -6.08 14.03 -18.42
N GLY A 199 -7.15 14.51 -19.05
CA GLY A 199 -8.53 14.06 -18.78
C GLY A 199 -9.00 14.36 -17.35
N GLU A 200 -10.15 13.82 -16.96
CA GLU A 200 -10.70 14.02 -15.62
C GLU A 200 -10.15 13.00 -14.60
N ALA A 201 -10.34 13.30 -13.31
CA ALA A 201 -10.08 12.32 -12.27
C ALA A 201 -11.06 11.16 -12.35
N VAL A 202 -10.54 9.93 -12.30
CA VAL A 202 -11.37 8.71 -12.26
C VAL A 202 -11.68 8.39 -10.80
N THR A 203 -12.97 8.42 -10.48
CA THR A 203 -13.53 8.16 -9.14
C THR A 203 -14.54 7.01 -9.13
N ASP A 204 -14.68 6.29 -10.26
CA ASP A 204 -15.60 5.15 -10.39
C ASP A 204 -15.32 4.09 -9.31
N LYS A 205 -16.26 3.94 -8.37
CA LYS A 205 -16.14 3.04 -7.24
C LYS A 205 -15.96 1.58 -7.66
N ALA A 206 -16.42 1.19 -8.85
CA ALA A 206 -16.22 -0.17 -9.38
C ALA A 206 -14.73 -0.50 -9.57
N TYR A 207 -13.89 0.51 -9.81
CA TYR A 207 -12.45 0.35 -10.02
C TYR A 207 -11.62 0.91 -8.86
N ILE A 208 -11.93 2.14 -8.42
CA ILE A 208 -11.15 2.86 -7.41
C ILE A 208 -11.32 2.25 -6.02
N GLY A 209 -12.47 1.61 -5.78
CA GLY A 209 -12.77 0.95 -4.53
C GLY A 209 -13.02 1.88 -3.35
N GLU A 210 -12.92 1.32 -2.15
CA GLU A 210 -13.29 1.96 -0.87
C GLU A 210 -12.03 2.44 -0.12
N GLY A 211 -11.16 3.17 -0.83
CA GLY A 211 -9.89 3.63 -0.25
C GLY A 211 -8.84 2.53 -0.09
N THR A 212 -7.79 2.85 0.65
CA THR A 212 -6.61 2.01 0.86
C THR A 212 -6.58 1.48 2.28
N ALA A 213 -6.32 0.17 2.45
CA ALA A 213 -6.36 -0.50 3.74
C ALA A 213 -5.29 -1.60 3.86
N LEU A 214 -5.08 -2.07 5.09
CA LEU A 214 -4.25 -3.24 5.36
C LEU A 214 -5.04 -4.49 4.94
N ALA A 215 -4.40 -5.42 4.24
CA ALA A 215 -5.00 -6.71 3.88
C ALA A 215 -4.46 -7.85 4.76
N LEU A 216 -5.37 -8.67 5.25
CA LEU A 216 -5.11 -9.82 6.11
C LEU A 216 -5.83 -11.06 5.59
N ARG A 217 -5.48 -12.25 6.10
CA ARG A 217 -6.25 -13.46 5.79
C ARG A 217 -7.65 -13.34 6.40
N LYS A 218 -8.65 -13.95 5.76
CA LYS A 218 -10.06 -13.91 6.22
C LYS A 218 -10.30 -14.36 7.66
N ASN A 219 -9.43 -15.23 8.17
CA ASN A 219 -9.54 -15.77 9.53
C ASN A 219 -8.82 -14.92 10.58
N ASP A 220 -8.00 -13.95 10.19
CA ASP A 220 -7.18 -13.13 11.11
C ASP A 220 -7.97 -11.91 11.61
N LYS A 221 -9.22 -12.13 12.01
CA LYS A 221 -10.17 -11.06 12.39
C LYS A 221 -9.73 -10.29 13.63
N GLU A 222 -9.14 -10.97 14.61
CA GLU A 222 -8.64 -10.32 15.83
C GLU A 222 -7.49 -9.35 15.52
N LEU A 223 -6.59 -9.74 14.61
CA LEU A 223 -5.48 -8.89 14.19
C LEU A 223 -5.99 -7.68 13.39
N ALA A 224 -6.95 -7.89 12.48
CA ALA A 224 -7.59 -6.81 11.74
C ALA A 224 -8.27 -5.81 12.69
N GLU A 225 -8.97 -6.28 13.72
CA GLU A 225 -9.61 -5.41 14.71
C GLU A 225 -8.60 -4.60 15.54
N LYS A 226 -7.46 -5.20 15.91
CA LYS A 226 -6.36 -4.45 16.55
C LYS A 226 -5.87 -3.30 15.66
N PHE A 227 -5.70 -3.55 14.37
CA PHE A 227 -5.34 -2.49 13.42
C PHE A 227 -6.45 -1.44 13.26
N ASN A 228 -7.73 -1.83 13.19
CA ASN A 228 -8.85 -0.88 13.13
C ASN A 228 -8.87 0.06 14.34
N GLN A 229 -8.68 -0.48 15.55
CA GLN A 229 -8.63 0.32 16.76
C GLN A 229 -7.39 1.23 16.79
N ALA A 230 -6.25 0.73 16.31
CA ALA A 230 -5.05 1.55 16.17
C ALA A 230 -5.26 2.70 15.17
N ILE A 231 -5.87 2.45 14.00
CA ILE A 231 -6.21 3.48 13.00
C ILE A 231 -7.08 4.57 13.63
N LYS A 232 -8.16 4.18 14.32
CA LYS A 232 -9.05 5.12 15.01
C LYS A 232 -8.30 5.95 16.05
N THR A 233 -7.42 5.32 16.82
CA THR A 233 -6.68 5.98 17.90
C THR A 233 -5.64 6.97 17.37
N ILE A 234 -4.83 6.59 16.38
CA ILE A 234 -3.81 7.48 15.81
C ILE A 234 -4.45 8.66 15.05
N ARG A 235 -5.65 8.49 14.50
CA ARG A 235 -6.44 9.58 13.93
C ARG A 235 -6.97 10.52 15.02
N ALA A 236 -7.58 9.97 16.06
CA ALA A 236 -8.16 10.77 17.14
C ALA A 236 -7.13 11.56 17.97
N ASN A 237 -5.90 11.04 18.09
CA ASN A 237 -4.85 11.66 18.91
C ASN A 237 -3.88 12.57 18.12
N GLY A 238 -4.11 12.78 16.81
CA GLY A 238 -3.30 13.65 15.95
C GLY A 238 -1.97 13.04 15.46
N THR A 239 -1.66 11.80 15.82
CA THR A 239 -0.45 11.10 15.32
C THR A 239 -0.52 10.94 13.80
N TYR A 240 -1.68 10.56 13.27
CA TYR A 240 -1.91 10.41 11.83
C TYR A 240 -1.60 11.72 11.09
N ASP A 241 -2.19 12.84 11.53
CA ASP A 241 -2.02 14.14 10.87
C ASP A 241 -0.56 14.61 10.89
N LYS A 242 0.15 14.36 12.00
CA LYS A 242 1.58 14.66 12.11
C LYS A 242 2.42 13.85 11.12
N ILE A 243 2.07 12.60 10.87
CA ILE A 243 2.75 11.77 9.87
C ILE A 243 2.39 12.26 8.46
N ALA A 244 1.10 12.42 8.16
CA ALA A 244 0.60 12.86 6.86
C ALA A 244 1.20 14.21 6.42
N ALA A 245 1.33 15.17 7.34
CA ALA A 245 1.89 16.50 7.08
C ALA A 245 3.36 16.49 6.64
N LYS A 246 4.10 15.39 6.85
CA LYS A 246 5.47 15.23 6.32
C LYS A 246 5.49 14.97 4.82
N TYR A 247 4.41 14.40 4.28
CA TYR A 247 4.34 13.89 2.92
C TYR A 247 3.37 14.70 2.04
N PHE A 248 2.32 15.28 2.62
CA PHE A 248 1.21 15.87 1.90
C PHE A 248 0.85 17.24 2.46
N SER A 249 0.57 18.20 1.58
CA SER A 249 0.04 19.52 1.93
C SER A 249 -1.50 19.57 1.90
N PHE A 250 -2.15 18.42 1.82
CA PHE A 250 -3.60 18.24 1.71
C PHE A 250 -4.03 17.05 2.58
N ASP A 251 -5.33 16.93 2.82
CA ASP A 251 -5.88 15.78 3.54
C ASP A 251 -5.88 14.53 2.66
N ILE A 252 -4.90 13.66 2.90
CA ILE A 252 -4.76 12.38 2.20
C ILE A 252 -5.81 11.35 2.65
N TYR A 253 -6.40 11.52 3.85
CA TYR A 253 -7.38 10.55 4.35
C TYR A 253 -8.70 10.62 3.57
N GLY A 254 -9.16 11.83 3.28
CA GLY A 254 -10.43 12.10 2.57
C GLY A 254 -11.67 11.89 3.42
N GLU A 255 -12.87 11.89 2.82
CA GLU A 255 -14.13 11.73 3.57
C GLU A 255 -14.23 10.36 4.27
N GLU A 256 -14.85 10.29 5.45
CA GLU A 256 -15.20 9.00 6.08
C GLU A 256 -16.16 8.22 5.15
N LEU A 257 -15.99 6.88 5.06
CA LEU A 257 -16.78 6.02 4.17
C LEU A 257 -18.16 5.67 4.74
#